data_AF-U9VXV6-F1
#
_entry.id   AF-U9VXV6-F1
#
_cell.length_a   1.000
_cell.length_b   1.000
_cell.length_c   1.000
_cell.angle_alpha   90.00
_cell.angle_beta   90.00
_cell.angle_gamma   90.00
#
_symmetry.space_group_name_H-M   'P 1'
#
loop_
_entity.id
_entity.type
_entity.pdbx_description
1 polymer ?
#
loop_
_entity_poly.entity_id
_entity_poly.type
_entity_poly.pdbx_seq_one_letter_code
_entity_poly.pdbx_strand_id
1 'polypeptide(L)'
;MAWFFGYIIFIGLVLGAGYLIVARTMGQPVAKRNIGYALPWMLVGLAIALIPTLVTLGGPTIWNSFYLTYVILTGLWLISWPLRKRKAGGLLLNAGRTWHNKCLFWIGLVEVVVAAIITWISWVSLTDFPNASNTVVHTSLKIAFWWMLAILIVSLGLNRLELRENGLCFLYNFIPWQRMKSYAWETNYPNTLTIRLQPRMVFLPGIMSIRVPEAQRDRIDQILKDCISFSPPDSLALS
;
A
#
# COMPACT_ATOMS: atom_id res chain seq x y z
N MET A 1 9.48 18.79 21.24
CA MET A 1 8.01 18.62 21.34
C MET A 1 7.22 19.26 20.19
N ALA A 2 7.54 20.49 19.74
CA ALA A 2 6.79 21.16 18.65
C ALA A 2 6.63 20.33 17.36
N TRP A 3 7.67 19.61 16.94
CA TRP A 3 7.66 18.73 15.77
C TRP A 3 6.65 17.57 15.85
N PHE A 4 6.40 17.05 17.05
CA PHE A 4 5.46 15.95 17.27
C PHE A 4 4.01 16.42 17.09
N PHE A 5 3.67 17.59 17.63
CA PHE A 5 2.36 18.20 17.42
C PHE A 5 2.13 18.57 15.95
N GLY A 6 3.15 19.11 15.27
CA GLY A 6 3.07 19.38 13.83
C GLY A 6 2.77 18.11 13.01
N TYR A 7 3.38 16.98 13.37
CA TYR A 7 3.14 15.69 12.72
C TYR A 7 1.70 15.17 12.95
N ILE A 8 1.19 15.25 14.19
CA ILE A 8 -0.20 14.84 14.49
C ILE A 8 -1.19 15.68 13.70
N ILE A 9 -0.99 17.00 13.65
CA ILE A 9 -1.85 17.92 12.90
C ILE A 9 -1.80 17.58 11.41
N PHE A 10 -0.61 17.35 10.85
CA PHE A 10 -0.45 16.97 9.46
C PHE A 10 -1.15 15.64 9.12
N ILE A 11 -0.99 14.60 9.94
CA ILE A 11 -1.71 13.34 9.79
C ILE A 11 -3.22 13.56 9.83
N GLY A 12 -3.70 14.34 10.81
CA GLY A 12 -5.12 14.66 10.94
C GLY A 12 -5.69 15.32 9.68
N LEU A 13 -4.93 16.26 9.09
CA LEU A 13 -5.30 16.93 7.84
C LEU A 13 -5.32 15.97 6.64
N VAL A 14 -4.28 15.14 6.49
CA VAL A 14 -4.21 14.14 5.40
C VAL A 14 -5.37 13.15 5.49
N LEU A 15 -5.73 12.72 6.69
CA LEU A 15 -6.85 11.82 6.91
C LEU A 15 -8.20 12.48 6.70
N GLY A 16 -8.37 13.73 7.15
CA GLY A 16 -9.58 14.52 6.89
C GLY A 16 -9.79 14.72 5.39
N ALA A 17 -8.72 15.07 4.67
CA ALA A 17 -8.74 15.18 3.21
C ALA A 17 -9.04 13.84 2.54
N GLY A 18 -8.37 12.76 2.97
CA GLY A 18 -8.61 11.41 2.48
C GLY A 18 -10.06 10.95 2.69
N TYR A 19 -10.62 11.22 3.87
CA TYR A 19 -12.03 10.95 4.16
C TYR A 19 -12.96 11.73 3.25
N LEU A 20 -12.74 13.04 3.07
CA LEU A 20 -13.58 13.86 2.21
C LEU A 20 -13.53 13.38 0.75
N ILE A 21 -12.35 13.00 0.27
CA ILE A 21 -12.17 12.45 -1.08
C ILE A 21 -12.93 11.12 -1.20
N VAL A 22 -12.76 10.19 -0.26
CA VAL A 22 -13.46 8.88 -0.29
C VAL A 22 -14.97 9.05 -0.12
N ALA A 23 -15.42 9.95 0.77
CA ALA A 23 -16.84 10.23 0.97
C ALA A 23 -17.49 10.82 -0.28
N ARG A 24 -16.80 11.73 -0.98
CA ARG A 24 -17.28 12.29 -2.26
C ARG A 24 -17.25 11.28 -3.40
N THR A 25 -16.30 10.36 -3.42
CA THR A 25 -16.07 9.43 -4.56
C THR A 25 -16.66 8.04 -4.39
N MET A 26 -16.99 7.60 -3.17
CA MET A 26 -17.51 6.25 -2.88
C MET A 26 -18.73 6.27 -1.95
N GLY A 27 -19.16 7.45 -1.48
CA GLY A 27 -20.28 7.61 -0.56
C GLY A 27 -19.88 7.58 0.92
N GLN A 28 -20.65 8.28 1.76
CA GLN A 28 -20.43 8.37 3.20
C GLN A 28 -20.39 7.03 3.96
N PRO A 29 -21.26 6.02 3.68
CA PRO A 29 -21.24 4.78 4.45
C PRO A 29 -19.96 3.97 4.20
N VAL A 30 -19.44 3.96 2.96
CA VAL A 30 -18.17 3.32 2.60
C VAL A 30 -16.99 4.06 3.26
N ALA A 31 -17.01 5.40 3.25
CA ALA A 31 -15.96 6.21 3.85
C ALA A 31 -15.85 6.03 5.38
N LYS A 32 -16.98 5.95 6.11
CA LYS A 32 -16.99 5.71 7.56
C LYS A 32 -16.40 4.33 7.91
N ARG A 33 -16.75 3.28 7.16
CA ARG A 33 -16.14 1.95 7.34
C ARG A 33 -14.64 1.98 7.07
N ASN A 34 -14.22 2.69 6.01
CA ASN A 34 -12.80 2.82 5.67
C ASN A 34 -11.99 3.52 6.77
N ILE A 35 -12.54 4.55 7.45
CA ILE A 35 -11.89 5.15 8.63
C ILE A 35 -11.72 4.12 9.76
N GLY A 36 -12.76 3.35 10.06
CA GLY A 36 -12.69 2.31 11.08
C GLY A 36 -11.58 1.29 10.80
N TYR A 37 -11.38 0.93 9.53
CA TYR A 37 -10.28 0.07 9.09
C TYR A 37 -8.92 0.77 9.01
N ALA A 38 -8.90 2.09 8.84
CA ALA A 38 -7.67 2.88 8.86
C ALA A 38 -7.16 3.12 10.29
N LEU A 39 -8.03 3.09 11.31
CA LEU A 39 -7.67 3.36 12.70
C LEU A 39 -6.51 2.49 13.25
N PRO A 40 -6.47 1.15 13.04
CA PRO A 40 -5.32 0.35 13.44
C PRO A 40 -4.04 0.75 12.70
N TRP A 41 -4.14 1.06 11.40
CA TRP A 41 -3.00 1.56 10.62
C TRP A 41 -2.55 2.95 11.06
N MET A 42 -3.46 3.78 11.57
CA MET A 42 -3.12 5.06 12.18
C MET A 42 -2.39 4.87 13.51
N LEU A 43 -2.80 3.90 14.34
CA LEU A 43 -2.07 3.56 15.57
C LEU A 43 -0.68 3.00 15.25
N VAL A 44 -0.55 2.20 14.18
CA VAL A 44 0.76 1.76 13.67
C VAL A 44 1.57 2.95 13.15
N GLY A 45 0.96 3.86 12.39
CA GLY A 45 1.60 5.09 11.91
C GLY A 45 2.05 6.00 13.06
N LEU A 46 1.24 6.13 14.10
CA LEU A 46 1.57 6.85 15.34
C LEU A 46 2.71 6.14 16.09
N ALA A 47 2.70 4.82 16.17
CA ALA A 47 3.79 4.04 16.73
C ALA A 47 5.09 4.27 15.92
N ILE A 48 5.00 4.31 14.58
CA ILE A 48 6.11 4.65 13.68
C ILE A 48 6.57 6.10 13.89
N ALA A 49 5.66 7.03 14.13
CA ALA A 49 5.98 8.42 14.44
C ALA A 49 6.61 8.62 15.82
N LEU A 50 6.32 7.70 16.74
CA LEU A 50 6.96 7.60 18.04
C LEU A 50 8.30 6.86 17.98
N ILE A 51 8.63 6.20 16.87
CA ILE A 51 9.98 5.63 16.64
C ILE A 51 11.04 6.73 16.76
N PRO A 52 10.96 7.89 16.08
CA PRO A 52 11.89 9.01 16.31
C PRO A 52 12.12 9.36 17.78
N THR A 53 11.08 9.38 18.62
CA THR A 53 11.20 9.65 20.06
C THR A 53 11.81 8.50 20.86
N LEU A 54 11.47 7.24 20.53
CA LEU A 54 12.10 6.06 21.12
C LEU A 54 13.56 5.92 20.66
N VAL A 55 13.87 6.41 19.47
CA VAL A 55 15.20 6.36 18.87
C VAL A 55 16.08 7.51 19.34
N THR A 56 15.54 8.69 19.69
CA THR A 56 16.32 9.72 20.41
C THR A 56 16.89 9.22 21.73
N LEU A 57 16.27 8.20 22.35
CA LEU A 57 16.78 7.54 23.56
C LEU A 57 17.83 6.46 23.26
N GLY A 58 17.83 5.86 22.06
CA GLY A 58 18.72 4.75 21.71
C GLY A 58 19.85 5.07 20.74
N GLY A 59 19.94 6.31 20.26
CA GLY A 59 21.06 6.80 19.46
C GLY A 59 21.10 6.29 18.00
N PRO A 60 22.21 6.53 17.28
CA PRO A 60 22.37 6.23 15.85
C PRO A 60 22.23 4.74 15.50
N THR A 61 22.55 3.85 16.45
CA THR A 61 22.53 2.39 16.24
C THR A 61 21.12 1.88 15.95
N ILE A 62 20.10 2.39 16.64
CA ILE A 62 18.72 1.94 16.41
C ILE A 62 18.23 2.39 15.02
N TRP A 63 18.56 3.60 14.58
CA TRP A 63 18.25 4.07 13.23
C TRP A 63 18.88 3.18 12.16
N ASN A 64 20.16 2.83 12.34
CA ASN A 64 20.88 1.97 11.41
C ASN A 64 20.23 0.59 11.30
N SER A 65 19.88 -0.02 12.44
CA SER A 65 19.17 -1.30 12.46
C SER A 65 17.81 -1.20 11.77
N PHE A 66 17.03 -0.14 12.05
CA PHE A 66 15.74 0.07 11.40
C PHE A 66 15.86 0.20 9.87
N TYR A 67 16.76 1.06 9.39
CA TYR A 67 16.99 1.24 7.95
C TYR A 67 17.44 -0.07 7.29
N LEU A 68 18.40 -0.75 7.89
CA LEU A 68 18.92 -2.02 7.38
C LEU A 68 17.81 -3.09 7.32
N THR A 69 17.07 -3.27 8.41
CA THR A 69 15.96 -4.23 8.47
C THR A 69 14.88 -3.89 7.44
N TYR A 70 14.50 -2.63 7.29
CA TYR A 70 13.53 -2.21 6.29
C TYR A 70 13.99 -2.53 4.87
N VAL A 71 15.24 -2.19 4.53
CA VAL A 71 15.82 -2.44 3.19
C VAL A 71 15.85 -3.93 2.89
N ILE A 72 16.33 -4.75 3.84
CA ILE A 72 16.40 -6.20 3.67
C ILE A 72 15.00 -6.81 3.51
N LEU A 73 14.06 -6.49 4.40
CA LEU A 73 12.72 -7.07 4.35
C LEU A 73 11.97 -6.67 3.09
N THR A 74 12.06 -5.39 2.69
CA THR A 74 11.41 -4.89 1.47
C THR A 74 12.05 -5.48 0.22
N GLY A 75 13.38 -5.56 0.17
CA GLY A 75 14.12 -6.20 -0.92
C GLY A 75 13.73 -7.67 -1.08
N LEU A 76 13.74 -8.45 0.00
CA LEU A 76 13.30 -9.85 -0.01
C LEU A 76 11.83 -9.98 -0.44
N TRP A 77 10.97 -9.07 0.02
CA TRP A 77 9.55 -9.09 -0.34
C TRP A 77 9.29 -8.78 -1.83
N LEU A 78 10.06 -7.86 -2.41
CA LEU A 78 10.02 -7.54 -3.85
C LEU A 78 10.59 -8.69 -4.69
N ILE A 79 11.74 -9.25 -4.29
CA ILE A 79 12.39 -10.38 -4.98
C ILE A 79 11.52 -11.65 -4.91
N SER A 80 10.76 -11.84 -3.84
CA SER A 80 9.84 -12.98 -3.73
C SER A 80 8.54 -12.81 -4.53
N TRP A 81 8.25 -11.63 -5.09
CA TRP A 81 7.01 -11.40 -5.86
C TRP A 81 6.88 -12.26 -7.12
N PRO A 82 7.89 -12.39 -8.00
CA PRO A 82 7.81 -13.28 -9.16
C PRO A 82 7.49 -14.72 -8.76
N LEU A 83 8.03 -15.20 -7.62
CA LEU A 83 7.72 -16.52 -7.08
C LEU A 83 6.27 -16.62 -6.63
N ARG A 84 5.74 -15.61 -5.93
CA ARG A 84 4.30 -15.54 -5.57
C ARG A 84 3.41 -15.49 -6.81
N LYS A 85 3.83 -14.75 -7.85
CA LYS A 85 3.11 -14.61 -9.12
C LYS A 85 3.06 -15.92 -9.90
N ARG A 86 4.12 -16.74 -9.86
CA ARG A 86 4.13 -18.09 -10.46
C ARG A 86 3.11 -19.02 -9.81
N LYS A 87 2.93 -18.94 -8.48
CA LYS A 87 1.93 -19.75 -7.76
C LYS A 87 0.48 -19.39 -8.13
N ALA A 88 0.25 -18.18 -8.64
CA ALA A 88 -1.08 -17.72 -9.02
C ALA A 88 -1.62 -18.40 -10.31
N GLY A 89 -0.81 -19.18 -11.03
CA GLY A 89 -1.21 -19.90 -12.24
C GLY A 89 -1.14 -19.05 -13.51
N GLY A 90 -1.70 -19.57 -14.59
CA GLY A 90 -1.78 -18.92 -15.90
C GLY A 90 -2.53 -17.59 -15.85
N LEU A 91 -2.19 -16.67 -16.76
CA LEU A 91 -2.85 -15.38 -16.87
C LEU A 91 -4.16 -15.56 -17.64
N LEU A 92 -5.29 -15.30 -16.98
CA LEU A 92 -6.62 -15.31 -17.61
C LEU A 92 -6.92 -13.96 -18.24
N LEU A 93 -6.71 -12.88 -17.49
CA LEU A 93 -6.99 -11.52 -17.96
C LEU A 93 -6.04 -10.51 -17.33
N ASN A 94 -5.51 -9.62 -18.18
CA ASN A 94 -4.81 -8.43 -17.72
C ASN A 94 -5.77 -7.24 -17.76
N ALA A 95 -6.35 -6.89 -16.62
CA ALA A 95 -7.29 -5.77 -16.49
C ALA A 95 -6.59 -4.40 -16.54
N GLY A 96 -5.26 -4.35 -16.59
CA GLY A 96 -4.49 -3.13 -16.71
C GLY A 96 -4.24 -2.42 -15.38
N ARG A 97 -3.92 -1.12 -15.44
CA ARG A 97 -3.62 -0.31 -14.25
C ARG A 97 -4.90 0.30 -13.68
N THR A 98 -5.17 0.03 -12.41
CA THR A 98 -6.29 0.66 -11.70
C THR A 98 -5.97 2.11 -11.33
N TRP A 99 -6.97 2.85 -10.87
CA TRP A 99 -6.80 4.21 -10.35
C TRP A 99 -5.77 4.26 -9.22
N HIS A 100 -5.78 3.29 -8.30
CA HIS A 100 -4.84 3.20 -7.19
C HIS A 100 -3.39 3.07 -7.68
N ASN A 101 -3.16 2.24 -8.70
CA ASN A 101 -1.83 2.07 -9.30
C ASN A 101 -1.35 3.38 -9.94
N LYS A 102 -2.21 4.11 -10.65
CA LYS A 102 -1.85 5.41 -11.23
C LYS A 102 -1.47 6.42 -10.14
N CYS A 103 -2.26 6.50 -9.07
CA CYS A 103 -1.97 7.39 -7.94
C CYS A 103 -0.62 7.04 -7.27
N LEU A 104 -0.42 5.75 -6.96
CA LEU A 104 0.84 5.27 -6.37
C LEU A 104 2.04 5.51 -7.28
N PHE A 105 1.87 5.41 -8.60
CA PHE A 105 2.95 5.72 -9.54
C PHE A 105 3.38 7.19 -9.43
N TRP A 106 2.44 8.13 -9.42
CA TRP A 106 2.75 9.55 -9.25
C TRP A 106 3.36 9.87 -7.89
N ILE A 107 2.83 9.29 -6.82
CA ILE A 107 3.42 9.41 -5.47
C ILE A 107 4.85 8.87 -5.48
N GLY A 108 5.08 7.73 -6.13
CA GLY A 108 6.41 7.13 -6.26
C GLY A 108 7.38 8.02 -7.03
N LEU A 109 6.94 8.72 -8.08
CA LEU A 109 7.77 9.69 -8.78
C LEU A 109 8.18 10.87 -7.90
N VAL A 110 7.25 11.39 -7.09
CA VAL A 110 7.58 12.44 -6.10
C VAL A 110 8.59 11.89 -5.08
N GLU A 111 8.41 10.66 -4.63
CA GLU A 111 9.32 10.01 -3.69
C GLU A 111 10.74 9.83 -4.26
N VAL A 112 10.88 9.56 -5.56
CA VAL A 112 12.19 9.52 -6.24
C VAL A 112 12.89 10.88 -6.15
N VAL A 113 12.15 11.99 -6.34
CA VAL A 113 12.71 13.35 -6.19
C VAL A 113 13.16 13.60 -4.75
N VAL A 114 12.36 13.19 -3.77
CA VAL A 114 12.72 13.30 -2.34
C VAL A 114 13.98 12.48 -2.04
N ALA A 115 14.06 11.24 -2.50
CA ALA A 115 15.24 10.39 -2.33
C ALA A 115 16.50 11.01 -2.97
N ALA A 116 16.36 11.64 -4.14
CA ALA A 116 17.46 12.35 -4.80
C ALA A 116 17.93 13.57 -3.99
N ILE A 117 17.00 14.39 -3.48
CA ILE A 117 17.33 15.55 -2.61
C ILE A 117 18.04 15.08 -1.34
N ILE A 118 17.55 14.01 -0.70
CA ILE A 118 18.19 13.47 0.51
C ILE A 118 19.59 12.96 0.20
N THR A 119 19.76 12.25 -0.93
CA THR A 119 21.07 11.78 -1.39
C THR A 119 22.03 12.95 -1.59
N TRP A 120 21.57 14.04 -2.23
CA TRP A 120 22.35 15.25 -2.44
C TRP A 120 22.78 15.91 -1.13
N ILE A 121 21.83 16.16 -0.21
CA ILE A 121 22.13 16.77 1.10
C ILE A 121 23.11 15.91 1.89
N SER A 122 22.90 14.59 1.87
CA SER A 122 23.79 13.62 2.53
C SER A 122 25.19 13.61 1.94
N TRP A 123 25.32 13.78 0.61
CA TRP A 123 26.61 13.87 -0.06
C TRP A 123 27.39 15.12 0.37
N VAL A 124 26.75 16.29 0.36
CA VAL A 124 27.37 17.56 0.81
C VAL A 124 27.80 17.47 2.28
N SER A 125 26.96 16.84 3.13
CA SER A 125 27.30 16.68 4.55
C SER A 125 28.53 15.80 4.78
N LEU A 126 28.80 14.84 3.89
CA LEU A 126 29.96 13.95 3.99
C LEU A 126 31.27 14.64 3.56
N THR A 127 31.21 15.57 2.60
CA THR A 127 32.39 16.31 2.15
C THR A 127 32.90 17.29 3.19
N ASP A 128 32.01 17.83 4.03
CA ASP A 128 32.36 18.83 5.04
C ASP A 128 32.93 18.21 6.33
N PHE A 129 32.65 16.93 6.62
CA PHE A 129 33.09 16.25 7.85
C PHE A 129 33.57 14.79 7.59
N PRO A 130 34.77 14.60 7.01
CA PRO A 130 35.24 13.29 6.54
C PRO A 130 35.61 12.27 7.63
N ASN A 131 35.73 12.67 8.91
CA ASN A 131 36.45 11.88 9.93
C ASN A 131 35.61 11.01 10.87
N ALA A 132 34.38 10.63 10.51
CA ALA A 132 33.57 9.70 11.31
C ALA A 132 33.07 8.52 10.48
N SER A 133 33.71 7.36 10.62
CA SER A 133 33.30 6.10 9.99
C SER A 133 31.83 5.74 10.24
N ASN A 134 31.32 6.05 11.44
CA ASN A 134 29.91 5.86 11.79
C ASN A 134 28.95 6.75 10.97
N THR A 135 29.40 7.94 10.56
CA THR A 135 28.61 8.87 9.72
C THR A 135 28.46 8.32 8.30
N VAL A 136 29.49 7.69 7.75
CA VAL A 136 29.44 7.07 6.42
C VAL A 136 28.44 5.91 6.38
N VAL A 137 28.49 5.02 7.38
CA VAL A 137 27.57 3.88 7.47
C VAL A 137 26.13 4.34 7.64
N HIS A 138 25.87 5.26 8.58
CA HIS A 138 24.53 5.80 8.81
C HIS A 138 23.95 6.47 7.55
N THR A 139 24.77 7.30 6.89
CA THR A 139 24.36 8.03 5.69
C THR A 139 24.04 7.08 4.55
N SER A 140 24.85 6.04 4.34
CA SER A 140 24.62 5.03 3.30
C SER A 140 23.32 4.26 3.54
N LEU A 141 23.05 3.86 4.78
CA LEU A 141 21.80 3.16 5.14
C LEU A 141 20.57 4.05 4.98
N LYS A 142 20.67 5.32 5.37
CA LYS A 142 19.61 6.31 5.17
C LYS A 142 19.29 6.47 3.68
N ILE A 143 20.32 6.66 2.84
CA ILE A 143 20.14 6.76 1.38
C ILE A 143 19.48 5.49 0.83
N ALA A 144 19.98 4.31 1.20
CA ALA A 144 19.43 3.03 0.76
C ALA A 144 17.94 2.87 1.15
N PHE A 145 17.57 3.30 2.36
CA PHE A 145 16.18 3.28 2.83
C PHE A 145 15.26 4.11 1.92
N TRP A 146 15.60 5.37 1.65
CA TRP A 146 14.76 6.25 0.84
C TRP A 146 14.64 5.77 -0.61
N TRP A 147 15.72 5.28 -1.21
CA TRP A 147 15.68 4.67 -2.53
C TRP A 147 14.84 3.40 -2.55
N MET A 148 14.94 2.56 -1.53
CA MET A 148 14.14 1.34 -1.45
C MET A 148 12.65 1.64 -1.33
N LEU A 149 12.28 2.65 -0.54
CA LEU A 149 10.90 3.14 -0.42
C LEU A 149 10.38 3.68 -1.76
N ALA A 150 11.17 4.50 -2.45
CA ALA A 150 10.81 5.02 -3.77
C ALA A 150 10.59 3.88 -4.78
N ILE A 151 11.53 2.93 -4.87
CA ILE A 151 11.42 1.74 -5.73
C ILE A 151 10.17 0.94 -5.40
N LEU A 152 9.88 0.71 -4.11
CA LEU A 152 8.69 0.00 -3.66
C LEU A 152 7.41 0.69 -4.17
N ILE A 153 7.26 1.99 -3.94
CA ILE A 153 6.05 2.74 -4.32
C ILE A 153 5.90 2.79 -5.85
N VAL A 154 6.97 3.08 -6.59
CA VAL A 154 6.96 3.07 -8.06
C VAL A 154 6.58 1.67 -8.57
N SER A 155 7.16 0.61 -8.01
CA SER A 155 6.86 -0.76 -8.41
C SER A 155 5.39 -1.11 -8.18
N LEU A 156 4.81 -0.70 -7.04
CA LEU A 156 3.37 -0.85 -6.75
C LEU A 156 2.51 -0.12 -7.78
N GLY A 157 2.91 1.10 -8.15
CA GLY A 157 2.22 1.89 -9.17
C GLY A 157 2.33 1.33 -10.59
N LEU A 158 3.45 0.67 -10.92
CA LEU A 158 3.63 0.01 -12.21
C LEU A 158 2.88 -1.32 -12.33
N ASN A 159 2.56 -1.95 -11.19
CA ASN A 159 1.85 -3.22 -11.15
C ASN A 159 0.47 -3.11 -11.84
N ARG A 160 -0.05 -4.22 -12.35
CA ARG A 160 -1.34 -4.29 -13.03
C ARG A 160 -2.26 -5.22 -12.26
N LEU A 161 -3.57 -4.98 -12.39
CA LEU A 161 -4.58 -5.91 -11.95
C LEU A 161 -4.58 -7.09 -12.93
N GLU A 162 -4.23 -8.26 -12.44
CA GLU A 162 -4.19 -9.49 -13.22
C GLU A 162 -5.11 -10.53 -12.58
N LEU A 163 -6.02 -11.09 -13.36
CA LEU A 163 -6.78 -12.28 -13.00
C LEU A 163 -6.02 -13.49 -13.52
N ARG A 164 -5.83 -14.47 -12.64
CA ARG A 164 -5.09 -15.70 -12.92
C ARG A 164 -5.91 -16.90 -12.48
N GLU A 165 -5.52 -18.08 -12.96
CA GLU A 165 -6.25 -19.33 -12.70
C GLU A 165 -6.52 -19.59 -11.22
N ASN A 166 -5.56 -19.31 -10.33
CA ASN A 166 -5.71 -19.61 -8.91
C ASN A 166 -6.14 -18.40 -8.07
N GLY A 167 -6.24 -17.20 -8.65
CA GLY A 167 -6.60 -16.01 -7.90
C GLY A 167 -6.39 -14.69 -8.62
N LEU A 168 -6.55 -13.62 -7.85
CA LEU A 168 -6.37 -12.24 -8.29
C LEU A 168 -5.02 -11.70 -7.78
N CYS A 169 -4.23 -11.13 -8.68
CA CYS A 169 -3.00 -10.43 -8.35
C CYS A 169 -3.24 -8.92 -8.43
N PHE A 170 -3.04 -8.24 -7.30
CA PHE A 170 -3.19 -6.78 -7.20
C PHE A 170 -2.25 -6.19 -6.16
N LEU A 171 -1.54 -5.11 -6.51
CA LEU A 171 -0.63 -4.38 -5.62
C LEU A 171 0.30 -5.30 -4.80
N TYR A 172 0.98 -6.24 -5.49
CA TYR A 172 1.89 -7.22 -4.89
C TYR A 172 1.26 -8.18 -3.87
N ASN A 173 -0.07 -8.22 -3.84
CA ASN A 173 -0.85 -9.18 -3.09
C ASN A 173 -1.43 -10.24 -4.04
N PHE A 174 -1.41 -11.49 -3.60
CA PHE A 174 -2.07 -12.60 -4.28
C PHE A 174 -3.26 -13.04 -3.43
N ILE A 175 -4.44 -12.95 -4.00
CA ILE A 175 -5.70 -13.30 -3.35
C ILE A 175 -6.25 -14.54 -4.04
N PRO A 176 -6.11 -15.74 -3.44
CA PRO A 176 -6.65 -16.95 -4.04
C PRO A 176 -8.18 -16.91 -4.11
N TRP A 177 -8.76 -17.52 -5.14
CA TRP A 177 -10.23 -17.53 -5.33
C TRP A 177 -10.97 -18.09 -4.12
N GLN A 178 -10.41 -19.13 -3.48
CA GLN A 178 -10.95 -19.76 -2.26
C GLN A 178 -11.18 -18.78 -1.10
N ARG A 179 -10.48 -17.63 -1.08
CA ARG A 179 -10.65 -16.60 -0.04
C ARG A 179 -11.72 -15.58 -0.39
N MET A 180 -12.21 -15.54 -1.61
CA MET A 180 -13.27 -14.64 -2.02
C MET A 180 -14.62 -15.27 -1.69
N LYS A 181 -15.36 -14.65 -0.76
CA LYS A 181 -16.68 -15.14 -0.35
C LYS A 181 -17.77 -14.65 -1.29
N SER A 182 -17.69 -13.39 -1.68
CA SER A 182 -18.63 -12.77 -2.60
C SER A 182 -17.98 -11.58 -3.29
N TYR A 183 -18.56 -11.19 -4.41
CA TYR A 183 -18.22 -9.96 -5.11
C TYR A 183 -19.52 -9.24 -5.47
N ALA A 184 -19.45 -7.91 -5.53
CA ALA A 184 -20.54 -7.06 -5.97
C ALA A 184 -19.98 -5.87 -6.74
N TRP A 185 -20.71 -5.46 -7.77
CA TRP A 185 -20.48 -4.19 -8.44
C TRP A 185 -21.26 -3.09 -7.71
N GLU A 186 -20.61 -1.98 -7.41
CA GLU A 186 -21.25 -0.84 -6.78
C GLU A 186 -22.27 -0.19 -7.74
N THR A 187 -23.49 0.06 -7.27
CA THR A 187 -24.57 0.65 -8.10
C THR A 187 -24.28 2.11 -8.46
N ASN A 188 -23.74 2.88 -7.52
CA ASN A 188 -23.41 4.30 -7.73
C ASN A 188 -22.15 4.49 -8.59
N TYR A 189 -21.26 3.49 -8.61
CA TYR A 189 -20.00 3.53 -9.35
C TYR A 189 -19.81 2.21 -10.09
N PRO A 190 -20.35 2.07 -11.32
CA PRO A 190 -20.43 0.79 -12.04
C PRO A 190 -19.07 0.12 -12.29
N ASN A 191 -17.98 0.86 -12.09
CA ASN A 191 -16.61 0.44 -12.38
C ASN A 191 -15.89 -0.03 -11.11
N THR A 192 -16.55 0.00 -9.96
CA THR A 192 -15.98 -0.37 -8.67
C THR A 192 -16.45 -1.76 -8.30
N LEU A 193 -15.50 -2.69 -8.27
CA LEU A 193 -15.70 -4.07 -7.82
C LEU A 193 -15.39 -4.13 -6.32
N THR A 194 -16.39 -4.49 -5.52
CA THR A 194 -16.21 -4.75 -4.09
C THR A 194 -16.15 -6.25 -3.87
N ILE A 195 -15.00 -6.73 -3.39
CA ILE A 195 -14.74 -8.14 -3.10
C ILE A 195 -14.75 -8.34 -1.59
N ARG A 196 -15.55 -9.28 -1.11
CA ARG A 196 -15.54 -9.71 0.29
C ARG A 196 -14.60 -10.90 0.45
N LEU A 197 -13.60 -10.73 1.30
CA LEU A 197 -12.56 -11.72 1.57
C LEU A 197 -12.78 -12.37 2.93
N GLN A 198 -12.44 -13.64 3.03
CA GLN A 198 -12.26 -14.29 4.33
C GLN A 198 -10.98 -13.72 4.99
N PRO A 199 -11.11 -13.03 6.15
CA PRO A 199 -9.97 -12.48 6.84
C PRO A 199 -9.08 -13.62 7.34
N ARG A 200 -7.76 -13.48 7.14
CA ARG A 200 -6.78 -14.44 7.68
C ARG A 200 -6.44 -14.14 9.15
N MET A 201 -6.64 -12.89 9.56
CA MET A 201 -6.42 -12.36 10.89
C MET A 201 -7.50 -11.30 11.17
N VAL A 202 -7.84 -11.09 12.44
CA VAL A 202 -8.91 -10.18 12.89
C VAL A 202 -8.73 -8.75 12.37
N PHE A 203 -7.49 -8.31 12.14
CA PHE A 203 -7.16 -6.94 11.72
C PHE A 203 -7.06 -6.74 10.21
N LEU A 204 -7.15 -7.81 9.40
CA LEU A 204 -7.05 -7.68 7.94
C LEU A 204 -8.42 -7.30 7.36
N PRO A 205 -8.47 -6.35 6.40
CA PRO A 205 -9.71 -5.93 5.80
C PRO A 205 -10.38 -7.13 5.11
N GLY A 206 -11.61 -7.43 5.53
CA GLY A 206 -12.46 -8.46 4.93
C GLY A 206 -13.21 -7.96 3.69
N ILE A 207 -13.02 -6.70 3.30
CA ILE A 207 -13.65 -6.09 2.13
C ILE A 207 -12.59 -5.27 1.39
N MET A 208 -12.59 -5.37 0.07
CA MET A 208 -11.66 -4.68 -0.80
C MET A 208 -12.39 -4.13 -2.01
N SER A 209 -12.30 -2.82 -2.22
CA SER A 209 -12.90 -2.15 -3.37
C SER A 209 -11.84 -1.78 -4.40
N ILE A 210 -12.03 -2.26 -5.63
CA ILE A 210 -11.09 -2.09 -6.74
C ILE A 210 -11.81 -1.35 -7.86
N ARG A 211 -11.29 -0.17 -8.24
CA ARG A 211 -11.80 0.57 -9.40
C ARG A 211 -11.15 0.03 -10.68
N VAL A 212 -11.93 -0.69 -11.46
CA VAL A 212 -11.53 -1.34 -12.71
C VAL A 212 -11.81 -0.40 -13.90
N PRO A 213 -11.02 -0.45 -14.99
CA PRO A 213 -11.40 0.21 -16.25
C PRO A 213 -12.72 -0.33 -16.81
N GLU A 214 -13.62 0.56 -17.23
CA GLU A 214 -14.96 0.21 -17.76
C GLU A 214 -14.93 -0.87 -18.84
N ALA A 215 -14.01 -0.74 -19.79
CA ALA A 215 -13.87 -1.67 -20.91
C ALA A 215 -13.59 -3.13 -20.51
N GLN A 216 -13.15 -3.38 -19.27
CA GLN A 216 -12.83 -4.72 -18.78
C GLN A 216 -13.89 -5.28 -17.83
N ARG A 217 -14.94 -4.51 -17.51
CA ARG A 217 -15.96 -4.90 -16.53
C ARG A 217 -16.62 -6.23 -16.86
N ASP A 218 -17.16 -6.34 -18.07
CA ASP A 218 -17.95 -7.53 -18.47
C ASP A 218 -17.09 -8.79 -18.52
N ARG A 219 -15.84 -8.66 -18.97
CA ARG A 219 -14.88 -9.77 -18.99
C ARG A 219 -14.49 -10.22 -17.59
N ILE A 220 -14.28 -9.28 -16.68
CA ILE A 220 -14.00 -9.61 -15.27
C ILE A 220 -15.22 -10.28 -14.64
N ASP A 221 -16.42 -9.77 -14.89
CA ASP A 221 -17.65 -10.34 -14.37
C ASP A 221 -17.85 -11.80 -14.81
N GLN A 222 -17.60 -12.09 -16.09
CA GLN A 222 -17.64 -13.45 -16.62
C GLN A 222 -16.65 -14.38 -15.91
N ILE A 223 -15.39 -13.96 -15.77
CA ILE A 223 -14.36 -14.77 -15.09
C ILE A 223 -14.71 -14.99 -13.60
N LEU A 224 -15.24 -13.97 -12.94
CA LEU A 224 -15.64 -14.06 -11.52
C LEU A 224 -16.82 -15.02 -11.34
N LYS A 225 -17.79 -15.04 -12.26
CA LYS A 225 -18.89 -16.02 -12.24
C LYS A 225 -18.39 -17.46 -12.36
N ASP A 226 -17.40 -17.68 -13.22
CA ASP A 226 -16.85 -19.03 -13.45
C ASP A 226 -15.97 -19.50 -12.28
N CYS A 227 -15.23 -18.57 -11.64
CA CYS A 227 -14.24 -18.90 -10.61
C CYS A 227 -14.76 -18.85 -9.17
N ILE A 228 -15.85 -18.11 -8.90
CA ILE A 228 -16.42 -17.94 -7.57
C ILE A 228 -17.79 -18.61 -7.58
N SER A 229 -17.94 -19.73 -6.86
CA SER A 229 -19.25 -20.35 -6.65
C SER A 229 -20.14 -19.35 -5.91
N PHE A 230 -21.05 -18.73 -6.66
CA PHE A 230 -21.88 -17.63 -6.21
C PHE A 230 -22.60 -17.97 -4.91
N SER A 231 -22.23 -17.30 -3.82
CA SER A 231 -23.06 -17.19 -2.63
C SER A 231 -23.66 -15.79 -2.67
N PRO A 232 -25.00 -15.65 -2.79
CA PRO A 232 -25.62 -14.33 -2.88
C PRO A 232 -25.18 -13.49 -1.68
N PRO A 233 -24.86 -12.20 -1.88
CA PRO A 233 -24.62 -11.32 -0.74
C PRO A 233 -25.88 -11.34 0.12
N ASP A 234 -25.76 -11.69 1.40
CA ASP A 234 -26.85 -11.56 2.36
C ASP A 234 -27.44 -10.15 2.19
N SER A 235 -28.65 -10.08 1.66
CA SER A 235 -29.37 -8.85 1.30
C SER A 235 -29.67 -7.96 2.51
N LEU A 236 -29.22 -8.36 3.70
CA LEU A 236 -29.43 -7.71 4.98
C LEU A 236 -28.30 -6.74 5.40
N ALA A 237 -27.25 -6.54 4.59
CA ALA A 237 -26.12 -5.67 4.93
C ALA A 237 -25.91 -4.46 4.00
N LEU A 238 -26.84 -4.23 3.06
CA LEU A 238 -26.83 -3.07 2.14
C LEU A 238 -27.86 -1.98 2.51
N SER A 239 -28.49 -2.08 3.69
CA SER A 239 -29.25 -0.99 4.32
C SER A 239 -28.39 -0.17 5.27
#